data_AF-A0A847VDE1-F1
#
_entry.id   AF-A0A847VDE1-F1
#
_cell.length_a   1.000
_cell.length_b   1.000
_cell.length_c   1.000
_cell.angle_alpha   90.00
_cell.angle_beta   90.00
_cell.angle_gamma   90.00
#
_symmetry.space_group_name_H-M   'P 1'
#
loop_
_entity.id
_entity.type
_entity.pdbx_description
1 polymer ?
#
loop_
_entity_poly.entity_id
_entity_poly.type
_entity_poly.pdbx_seq_one_letter_code
_entity_poly.pdbx_strand_id
1 'polypeptide(L)'
;MYIAHGPLSYVLNERIQSKKISKLNSTEQLLVGLLSFLFGIFPDIDILLLSMTKTPPFLHHTLFSHSILFYLLLWIVLNGAILILKKVLNSNSKKVFNRELLDVIQLSFLIGVMSHLFADILFSHSRVLFPIERQVTILGGLFQTNYFASYLFTPLFAIEIIILILFTLAIYKRYFKQKKVVFTLLHFTLGITTLFFSFNCYMNLQTYNRAYTFRNNKKVMDYDFDGIEDRYDSDIGNRGIKNIYRVDRKEMIRFVESISNDRYLVTNNTSWINKLGLYYGGFTSYRVISQAYREQNLAIEPVLREYAQEKYKLNSYTLKIPYSILLYEYILENGRETELNTPGGVLFIVNDNEIVNYGIITNEDMVSIVLDSDKKLALHTLESVQNRYEDMEFRTYLLE
;
A
#
# COMPACT_ATOMS: atom_id res chain seq x y z
N MET A 1 -6.08 2.13 6.97
CA MET A 1 -5.49 3.50 7.01
C MET A 1 -4.57 3.55 8.21
N TYR A 2 -3.69 4.54 8.39
CA TYR A 2 -2.81 4.59 9.56
C TYR A 2 -3.28 5.58 10.62
N ILE A 3 -3.63 6.81 10.23
CA ILE A 3 -3.89 7.88 11.22
C ILE A 3 -5.29 8.49 11.12
N ALA A 4 -6.07 8.11 10.10
CA ALA A 4 -7.37 8.72 9.82
C ALA A 4 -8.57 8.02 10.46
N HIS A 5 -8.42 6.81 11.03
CA HIS A 5 -9.54 6.04 11.57
C HIS A 5 -10.27 6.75 12.73
N GLY A 6 -9.54 7.19 13.75
CA GLY A 6 -10.11 7.98 14.85
C GLY A 6 -10.72 9.32 14.38
N PRO A 7 -9.98 10.14 13.60
CA PRO A 7 -10.50 11.37 13.00
C PRO A 7 -11.80 11.17 12.19
N LEU A 8 -11.87 10.12 11.36
CA LEU A 8 -13.06 9.79 10.56
C LEU A 8 -14.26 9.49 11.46
N SER A 9 -14.05 8.64 12.47
CA SER A 9 -15.08 8.29 13.44
C SER A 9 -15.65 9.55 14.14
N TYR A 10 -14.78 10.47 14.58
CA TYR A 10 -15.21 11.73 15.18
C TYR A 10 -16.07 12.56 14.23
N VAL A 11 -15.59 12.77 12.98
CA VAL A 11 -16.31 13.58 11.98
C VAL A 11 -17.68 13.00 11.66
N LEU A 12 -17.77 11.68 11.50
CA LEU A 12 -19.04 11.01 11.24
C LEU A 12 -19.98 11.07 12.43
N ASN A 13 -19.48 10.91 13.66
CA ASN A 13 -20.27 11.06 14.87
C ASN A 13 -20.88 12.46 14.98
N GLU A 14 -20.06 13.51 14.81
CA GLU A 14 -20.53 14.89 14.82
C GLU A 14 -21.60 15.14 13.75
N ARG A 15 -21.45 14.53 12.56
CA ARG A 15 -22.39 14.72 11.46
C ARG A 15 -23.71 13.96 11.68
N ILE A 16 -23.63 12.67 11.98
CA ILE A 16 -24.78 11.76 12.09
C ILE A 16 -25.58 12.06 13.37
N GLN A 17 -24.89 12.32 14.48
CA GLN A 17 -25.52 12.51 15.79
C GLN A 17 -25.62 13.97 16.24
N SER A 18 -25.31 14.94 15.37
CA SER A 18 -25.32 16.40 15.64
C SER A 18 -26.44 16.86 16.59
N LYS A 19 -27.70 16.53 16.28
CA LYS A 19 -28.88 16.94 17.08
C LYS A 19 -28.94 16.34 18.48
N LYS A 20 -28.42 15.13 18.67
CA LYS A 20 -28.38 14.47 19.99
C LYS A 20 -27.21 15.01 20.80
N ILE A 21 -26.04 15.12 20.15
CA ILE A 21 -24.83 15.67 20.76
C ILE A 21 -25.06 17.11 21.23
N SER A 22 -25.77 17.94 20.47
CA SER A 22 -26.04 19.33 20.84
C SER A 22 -26.92 19.51 22.08
N LYS A 23 -27.65 18.46 22.51
CA LYS A 23 -28.46 18.49 23.74
C LYS A 23 -27.63 18.21 25.00
N LEU A 24 -26.48 17.56 24.83
CA LEU A 24 -25.57 17.26 25.92
C LEU A 24 -24.86 18.53 26.40
N ASN A 25 -24.42 18.53 27.65
CA ASN A 25 -23.59 19.63 28.18
C ASN A 25 -22.16 19.59 27.59
N SER A 26 -21.39 20.67 27.76
CA SER A 26 -20.05 20.78 27.16
C SER A 26 -19.08 19.66 27.56
N THR A 27 -19.15 19.18 28.81
CA THR A 27 -18.29 18.10 29.31
C THR A 27 -18.67 16.75 28.69
N GLU A 28 -19.97 16.47 28.60
CA GLU A 28 -20.51 15.29 27.94
C GLU A 28 -20.18 15.27 26.44
N GLN A 29 -20.30 16.43 25.79
CA GLN A 29 -19.91 16.61 24.39
C GLN A 29 -18.43 16.30 24.16
N LEU A 30 -17.54 16.78 25.05
CA LEU A 30 -16.11 16.46 25.00
C LEU A 30 -15.85 14.96 25.19
N LEU A 31 -16.52 14.33 26.17
CA LEU A 31 -16.41 12.90 26.42
C LEU A 31 -16.84 12.08 25.19
N VAL A 32 -17.98 12.41 24.58
CA VAL A 32 -18.45 11.76 23.35
C VAL A 32 -17.45 11.95 22.22
N GLY A 33 -16.86 13.14 22.08
CA GLY A 33 -15.82 13.40 21.10
C GLY A 33 -14.59 12.50 21.28
N LEU A 34 -14.05 12.43 22.50
CA LEU A 34 -12.91 11.58 22.83
C LEU A 34 -13.21 10.10 22.60
N LEU A 35 -14.37 9.62 23.08
CA LEU A 35 -14.78 8.23 22.89
C LEU A 35 -15.00 7.90 21.42
N SER A 36 -15.62 8.80 20.64
CA SER A 36 -15.79 8.60 19.19
C SER A 36 -14.44 8.41 18.52
N PHE A 37 -13.46 9.26 18.82
CA PHE A 37 -12.10 9.11 18.30
C PHE A 37 -11.48 7.76 18.66
N LEU A 38 -11.55 7.36 19.94
CA LEU A 38 -11.00 6.09 20.42
C LEU A 38 -11.69 4.87 19.80
N PHE A 39 -13.02 4.90 19.64
CA PHE A 39 -13.77 3.82 19.02
C PHE A 39 -13.42 3.61 17.54
N GLY A 40 -12.97 4.67 16.85
CA GLY A 40 -12.44 4.54 15.50
C GLY A 40 -11.09 3.81 15.43
N ILE A 41 -10.28 3.86 16.49
CA ILE A 41 -8.97 3.20 16.55
C ILE A 41 -9.10 1.78 17.13
N PHE A 42 -10.15 1.54 17.92
CA PHE A 42 -10.34 0.30 18.67
C PHE A 42 -10.11 -1.00 17.89
N PRO A 43 -10.52 -1.13 16.61
CA PRO A 43 -10.26 -2.35 15.87
C PRO A 43 -8.77 -2.71 15.66
N ASP A 44 -7.89 -1.72 15.53
CA ASP A 44 -6.44 -1.89 15.32
C ASP A 44 -5.67 -2.27 16.60
N ILE A 45 -6.34 -2.32 17.77
CA ILE A 45 -5.69 -2.76 19.01
C ILE A 45 -5.18 -4.21 18.89
N ASP A 46 -5.76 -4.99 17.97
CA ASP A 46 -5.28 -6.32 17.65
C ASP A 46 -3.84 -6.35 17.13
N ILE A 47 -3.34 -5.31 16.46
CA ILE A 47 -1.94 -5.22 16.01
C ILE A 47 -0.98 -5.35 17.21
N LEU A 48 -1.30 -4.69 18.32
CA LEU A 48 -0.52 -4.80 19.57
C LEU A 48 -0.58 -6.22 20.11
N LEU A 49 -1.77 -6.84 20.14
CA LEU A 49 -1.92 -8.23 20.56
C LEU A 49 -1.13 -9.20 19.66
N LEU A 50 -1.16 -8.99 18.35
CA LEU A 50 -0.46 -9.83 17.38
C LEU A 50 1.04 -9.77 17.56
N SER A 51 1.59 -8.58 17.82
CA SER A 51 3.01 -8.42 18.13
C SER A 51 3.48 -9.18 19.38
N MET A 52 2.53 -9.58 20.25
CA MET A 52 2.80 -10.42 21.43
C MET A 52 2.55 -11.92 21.17
N THR A 53 2.16 -12.29 19.95
CA THR A 53 1.88 -13.68 19.54
C THR A 53 2.81 -14.12 18.42
N LYS A 54 2.68 -15.38 17.98
CA LYS A 54 3.37 -15.90 16.80
C LYS A 54 2.72 -15.48 15.47
N THR A 55 1.59 -14.77 15.51
CA THR A 55 0.87 -14.36 14.30
C THR A 55 1.44 -13.03 13.81
N PRO A 56 1.89 -12.92 12.55
CA PRO A 56 2.47 -11.68 12.06
C PRO A 56 1.47 -10.50 12.07
N PRO A 57 1.88 -9.29 12.51
CA PRO A 57 1.01 -8.12 12.56
C PRO A 57 0.43 -7.68 11.19
N PHE A 58 1.12 -8.00 10.08
CA PHE A 58 0.63 -7.67 8.75
C PHE A 58 -0.66 -8.44 8.36
N LEU A 59 -1.05 -9.47 9.13
CA LEU A 59 -2.27 -10.24 8.94
C LEU A 59 -3.51 -9.65 9.64
N HIS A 60 -3.43 -8.53 10.37
CA HIS A 60 -4.54 -8.02 11.19
C HIS A 60 -5.87 -7.85 10.43
N HIS A 61 -5.86 -7.37 9.18
CA HIS A 61 -7.07 -7.28 8.34
C HIS A 61 -7.75 -8.62 7.99
N THR A 62 -7.16 -9.75 8.37
CA THR A 62 -7.72 -11.10 8.15
C THR A 62 -8.35 -11.72 9.39
N LEU A 63 -8.25 -11.03 10.53
CA LEU A 63 -8.71 -11.48 11.83
C LEU A 63 -10.16 -11.09 12.11
N PHE A 64 -10.74 -11.75 13.11
CA PHE A 64 -12.13 -11.51 13.52
C PHE A 64 -12.37 -10.11 14.11
N SER A 65 -11.31 -9.46 14.63
CA SER A 65 -11.27 -8.06 15.07
C SER A 65 -11.58 -7.07 13.96
N HIS A 66 -11.54 -7.49 12.69
CA HIS A 66 -11.96 -6.67 11.56
C HIS A 66 -13.31 -7.13 10.99
N SER A 67 -14.12 -7.87 11.76
CA SER A 67 -15.44 -8.37 11.34
C SER A 67 -16.60 -7.48 11.77
N ILE A 68 -17.48 -7.15 10.83
CA ILE A 68 -18.72 -6.40 11.11
C ILE A 68 -19.59 -7.17 12.12
N LEU A 69 -19.72 -8.50 11.95
CA LEU A 69 -20.55 -9.34 12.81
C LEU A 69 -20.05 -9.34 14.27
N PHE A 70 -18.73 -9.37 14.45
CA PHE A 70 -18.12 -9.33 15.78
C PHE A 70 -18.53 -8.06 16.55
N TYR A 71 -18.45 -6.89 15.91
CA TYR A 71 -18.80 -5.63 16.56
C TYR A 71 -20.30 -5.39 16.69
N LEU A 72 -21.13 -5.92 15.80
CA LEU A 72 -22.58 -5.91 15.99
C LEU A 72 -22.97 -6.71 17.23
N LEU A 73 -22.37 -7.89 17.42
CA LEU A 73 -22.57 -8.69 18.64
C LEU A 73 -22.07 -7.95 19.88
N LEU A 74 -20.87 -7.36 19.82
CA LEU A 74 -20.30 -6.60 20.94
C LEU A 74 -21.17 -5.38 21.29
N TRP A 75 -21.72 -4.70 20.28
CA TRP A 75 -22.68 -3.59 20.48
C TRP A 75 -23.98 -4.05 21.15
N ILE A 76 -24.54 -5.20 20.75
CA ILE A 76 -25.72 -5.78 21.41
C ILE A 76 -25.41 -6.11 22.88
N VAL A 77 -24.25 -6.73 23.14
CA VAL A 77 -23.80 -7.04 24.51
C VAL A 77 -23.61 -5.76 25.32
N LEU A 78 -22.98 -4.73 24.75
CA LEU A 78 -22.81 -3.42 25.38
C LEU A 78 -24.16 -2.79 25.76
N ASN A 79 -25.15 -2.87 24.85
CA ASN A 79 -26.50 -2.38 25.11
C ASN A 79 -27.15 -3.14 26.28
N GLY A 80 -27.04 -4.47 26.31
CA GLY A 80 -27.52 -5.29 27.41
C GLY A 80 -26.85 -4.95 28.74
N ALA A 81 -25.52 -4.82 28.74
CA ALA A 81 -24.73 -4.44 29.91
C ALA A 81 -25.15 -3.07 30.46
N ILE A 82 -25.39 -2.08 29.59
CA ILE A 82 -25.86 -0.76 29.99
C ILE A 82 -27.27 -0.80 30.60
N LEU A 83 -28.17 -1.64 30.09
CA LEU A 83 -29.49 -1.84 30.70
C LEU A 83 -29.38 -2.40 32.12
N ILE A 84 -28.49 -3.37 32.34
CA ILE A 84 -28.22 -3.95 33.67
C ILE A 84 -27.59 -2.89 34.57
N LEU A 85 -26.56 -2.19 34.09
CA LEU A 85 -25.87 -1.13 34.82
C LEU A 85 -26.86 -0.06 35.30
N LYS A 86 -27.78 0.38 34.43
CA LYS A 86 -28.85 1.33 34.81
C LYS A 86 -29.74 0.82 35.95
N LYS A 87 -29.97 -0.48 36.08
CA LYS A 87 -30.74 -1.04 37.21
C LYS A 87 -29.94 -1.00 38.52
N VAL A 88 -28.64 -1.27 38.46
CA VAL A 88 -27.77 -1.42 39.64
C VAL A 88 -27.23 -0.08 40.16
N LEU A 89 -27.07 0.93 39.29
CA LEU A 89 -26.53 2.23 39.69
C LEU A 89 -27.42 2.96 40.70
N ASN A 90 -26.78 3.58 41.70
CA ASN A 90 -27.43 4.45 42.67
C ASN A 90 -27.90 5.76 42.02
N SER A 91 -28.69 6.56 42.76
CA SER A 91 -29.27 7.81 42.26
C SER A 91 -28.23 8.84 41.81
N ASN A 92 -27.06 8.88 42.46
CA ASN A 92 -25.99 9.81 42.11
C ASN A 92 -25.29 9.42 40.80
N SER A 93 -24.95 8.15 40.63
CA SER A 93 -24.34 7.64 39.40
C SER A 93 -25.31 7.70 38.21
N LYS A 94 -26.62 7.55 38.44
CA LYS A 94 -27.65 7.74 37.40
C LYS A 94 -27.73 9.16 36.85
N LYS A 95 -27.35 10.17 37.65
CA LYS A 95 -27.26 11.57 37.18
C LYS A 95 -26.08 11.78 36.24
N VAL A 96 -24.95 11.11 36.49
CA VAL A 96 -23.75 11.18 35.64
C VAL A 96 -23.95 10.38 34.36
N PHE A 97 -24.44 9.15 34.47
CA PHE A 97 -24.73 8.28 33.33
C PHE A 97 -26.19 8.40 32.91
N ASN A 98 -26.58 9.62 32.50
CA ASN A 98 -27.94 9.86 32.04
C ASN A 98 -28.22 9.08 30.74
N ARG A 99 -29.52 8.90 30.45
CA ARG A 99 -29.94 8.09 29.31
C ARG A 99 -29.47 8.68 27.98
N GLU A 100 -29.55 9.99 27.82
CA GLU A 100 -29.19 10.65 26.55
C GLU A 100 -27.70 10.47 26.23
N LEU A 101 -26.83 10.67 27.22
CA LEU A 101 -25.38 10.47 27.09
C LEU A 101 -25.04 9.02 26.72
N LEU A 102 -25.61 8.06 27.45
CA LEU A 102 -25.33 6.64 27.20
C LEU A 102 -25.80 6.19 25.81
N ASP A 103 -26.99 6.65 25.39
CA ASP A 103 -27.54 6.31 24.07
C ASP A 103 -26.67 6.92 22.95
N VAL A 104 -26.09 8.12 23.17
CA VAL A 104 -25.11 8.72 22.23
C VAL A 104 -23.81 7.93 22.20
N ILE A 105 -23.24 7.57 23.36
CA ILE A 105 -21.99 6.80 23.45
C ILE A 105 -22.12 5.43 22.76
N GLN A 106 -23.24 4.73 22.97
CA GLN A 106 -23.52 3.43 22.33
C GLN A 106 -23.55 3.54 20.81
N LEU A 107 -24.20 4.57 20.27
CA LEU A 107 -24.22 4.79 18.84
C LEU A 107 -22.86 5.29 18.33
N SER A 108 -22.11 6.03 19.14
CA SER A 108 -20.75 6.44 18.81
C SER A 108 -19.78 5.28 18.69
N PHE A 109 -19.94 4.25 19.53
CA PHE A 109 -19.20 2.99 19.40
C PHE A 109 -19.46 2.34 18.04
N LEU A 110 -20.74 2.17 17.68
CA LEU A 110 -21.12 1.54 16.42
C LEU A 110 -20.63 2.36 15.21
N ILE A 111 -20.85 3.68 15.21
CA ILE A 111 -20.37 4.57 14.13
C ILE A 111 -18.85 4.48 14.02
N GLY A 112 -18.13 4.50 15.15
CA GLY A 112 -16.68 4.50 15.15
C GLY A 112 -16.11 3.23 14.53
N VAL A 113 -16.55 2.08 15.00
CA VAL A 113 -16.07 0.81 14.47
C VAL A 113 -16.52 0.59 13.02
N MET A 114 -17.77 0.90 12.67
CA MET A 114 -18.22 0.76 11.28
C MET A 114 -17.47 1.70 10.33
N SER A 115 -17.14 2.92 10.78
CA SER A 115 -16.34 3.85 9.99
C SER A 115 -14.92 3.36 9.75
N HIS A 116 -14.32 2.73 10.76
CA HIS A 116 -13.01 2.09 10.66
C HIS A 116 -13.03 1.00 9.59
N LEU A 117 -13.92 0.01 9.73
CA LEU A 117 -14.02 -1.12 8.81
C LEU A 117 -14.34 -0.67 7.38
N PHE A 118 -15.19 0.36 7.25
CA PHE A 118 -15.50 0.96 5.95
C PHE A 118 -14.25 1.60 5.32
N ALA A 119 -13.45 2.30 6.12
CA ALA A 119 -12.23 2.93 5.65
C ALA A 119 -11.17 1.92 5.20
N ASP A 120 -11.08 0.76 5.85
CA ASP A 120 -10.19 -0.32 5.41
C ASP A 120 -10.60 -0.89 4.07
N ILE A 121 -11.87 -1.26 3.91
CA ILE A 121 -12.34 -1.82 2.63
C ILE A 121 -12.34 -0.78 1.51
N LEU A 122 -12.22 0.51 1.81
CA LEU A 122 -12.20 1.54 0.77
C LEU A 122 -11.03 1.33 -0.20
N PHE A 123 -9.83 1.04 0.30
CA PHE A 123 -8.61 0.84 -0.52
C PHE A 123 -7.86 -0.46 -0.23
N SER A 124 -8.11 -1.12 0.90
CA SER A 124 -7.46 -2.38 1.27
C SER A 124 -8.40 -3.56 1.06
N HIS A 125 -7.82 -4.75 0.93
CA HIS A 125 -8.54 -6.00 0.95
C HIS A 125 -8.63 -6.49 2.40
N SER A 126 -9.85 -6.47 2.97
CA SER A 126 -10.08 -6.85 4.37
C SER A 126 -11.18 -7.92 4.49
N ARG A 127 -11.05 -8.80 5.49
CA ARG A 127 -11.99 -9.90 5.76
C ARG A 127 -13.12 -9.44 6.70
N VAL A 128 -13.94 -8.51 6.22
CA VAL A 128 -14.98 -7.88 7.05
C VAL A 128 -16.18 -8.75 7.41
N LEU A 129 -16.31 -9.93 6.77
CA LEU A 129 -17.43 -10.86 6.95
C LEU A 129 -16.99 -12.19 7.60
N PHE A 130 -15.98 -12.17 8.48
CA PHE A 130 -15.55 -13.37 9.22
C PHE A 130 -16.76 -14.11 9.84
N PRO A 131 -16.86 -15.45 9.74
CA PRO A 131 -15.83 -16.41 9.31
C PRO A 131 -15.75 -16.64 7.79
N ILE A 132 -16.47 -15.89 6.96
CA ILE A 132 -16.31 -16.00 5.50
C ILE A 132 -14.89 -15.55 5.14
N GLU A 133 -14.13 -16.37 4.43
CA GLU A 133 -12.73 -16.09 4.06
C GLU A 133 -12.56 -15.08 2.91
N ARG A 134 -13.67 -14.55 2.39
CA ARG A 134 -13.66 -13.61 1.27
C ARG A 134 -13.17 -12.26 1.76
N GLN A 135 -12.11 -11.76 1.12
CA GLN A 135 -11.67 -10.38 1.28
C GLN A 135 -12.55 -9.45 0.44
N VAL A 136 -12.89 -8.29 0.98
CA VAL A 136 -13.71 -7.26 0.34
C VAL A 136 -12.88 -5.99 0.18
N THR A 137 -13.04 -5.33 -0.96
CA THR A 137 -12.54 -3.98 -1.20
C THR A 137 -13.50 -3.25 -2.14
N ILE A 138 -13.55 -1.92 -2.05
CA ILE A 138 -14.37 -1.05 -2.90
C ILE A 138 -13.52 -0.52 -4.04
N LEU A 139 -12.39 0.13 -3.73
CA LEU A 139 -11.50 0.76 -4.71
C LEU A 139 -10.10 0.12 -4.75
N GLY A 140 -9.78 -0.85 -3.88
CA GLY A 140 -8.44 -1.46 -3.86
C GLY A 140 -8.06 -2.20 -5.15
N GLY A 141 -9.04 -2.70 -5.91
CA GLY A 141 -8.81 -3.27 -7.23
C GLY A 141 -8.47 -2.21 -8.30
N LEU A 142 -8.97 -0.98 -8.14
CA LEU A 142 -8.70 0.13 -9.04
C LEU A 142 -7.41 0.87 -8.68
N PHE A 143 -7.21 1.11 -7.38
CA PHE A 143 -6.05 1.84 -6.84
C PHE A 143 -5.12 0.90 -6.09
N GLN A 144 -4.40 0.08 -6.85
CA GLN A 144 -3.50 -0.92 -6.29
C GLN A 144 -2.28 -0.24 -5.64
N THR A 145 -1.80 -0.85 -4.55
CA THR A 145 -0.57 -0.40 -3.89
C THR A 145 0.61 -0.61 -4.83
N ASN A 146 1.38 0.46 -5.04
CA ASN A 146 2.52 0.42 -5.93
C ASN A 146 3.77 -0.07 -5.17
N TYR A 147 4.51 -1.03 -5.74
CA TYR A 147 5.67 -1.67 -5.11
C TYR A 147 6.84 -0.70 -4.88
N PHE A 148 6.99 0.29 -5.77
CA PHE A 148 8.11 1.25 -5.75
C PHE A 148 7.71 2.66 -5.33
N ALA A 149 6.42 2.95 -5.20
CA ALA A 149 5.96 4.25 -4.72
C ALA A 149 5.88 4.25 -3.20
N SER A 150 6.33 5.35 -2.58
CA SER A 150 6.12 5.57 -1.15
C SER A 150 4.63 5.76 -0.86
N TYR A 151 4.22 5.42 0.37
CA TYR A 151 2.87 5.63 0.87
C TYR A 151 2.35 7.05 0.63
N LEU A 152 3.23 8.07 0.73
CA LEU A 152 2.91 9.48 0.52
C LEU A 152 2.33 9.78 -0.87
N PHE A 153 2.67 8.97 -1.87
CA PHE A 153 2.26 9.15 -3.27
C PHE A 153 1.06 8.28 -3.66
N THR A 154 0.28 7.84 -2.66
CA THR A 154 -0.90 6.98 -2.88
C THR A 154 -2.21 7.76 -2.74
N PRO A 155 -3.29 7.32 -3.43
CA PRO A 155 -4.64 7.83 -3.18
C PRO A 155 -5.08 7.64 -1.72
N LEU A 156 -4.69 6.52 -1.11
CA LEU A 156 -4.98 6.19 0.29
C LEU A 156 -4.42 7.25 1.25
N PHE A 157 -3.16 7.66 1.09
CA PHE A 157 -2.59 8.71 1.93
C PHE A 157 -3.29 10.06 1.73
N ALA A 158 -3.60 10.43 0.48
CA ALA A 158 -4.28 11.69 0.22
C ALA A 158 -5.67 11.77 0.85
N ILE A 159 -6.44 10.67 0.86
CA ILE A 159 -7.73 10.64 1.56
C ILE A 159 -7.58 10.73 3.10
N GLU A 160 -6.50 10.17 3.67
CA GLU A 160 -6.20 10.33 5.10
C GLU A 160 -5.98 11.79 5.46
N ILE A 161 -5.22 12.52 4.63
CA ILE A 161 -4.99 13.95 4.83
C ILE A 161 -6.29 14.75 4.74
N ILE A 162 -7.17 14.44 3.78
CA ILE A 162 -8.49 15.08 3.66
C ILE A 162 -9.30 14.87 4.94
N ILE A 163 -9.36 13.64 5.46
CA ILE A 163 -10.07 13.32 6.69
C ILE A 163 -9.49 14.08 7.88
N LEU A 164 -8.16 14.16 8.00
CA LEU A 164 -7.49 14.91 9.07
C LEU A 164 -7.82 16.41 9.03
N ILE A 165 -7.90 16.99 7.82
CA ILE A 165 -8.28 18.40 7.67
C ILE A 165 -9.75 18.61 8.03
N LEU A 166 -10.65 17.69 7.63
CA LEU A 166 -12.06 17.74 8.02
C LEU A 166 -12.24 17.62 9.54
N PHE A 167 -11.48 16.74 10.17
CA PHE A 167 -11.44 16.59 11.63
C PHE A 167 -10.93 17.87 12.31
N THR A 168 -9.83 18.43 11.82
CA THR A 168 -9.27 19.70 12.32
C THR A 168 -10.27 20.84 12.17
N LEU A 169 -10.97 20.92 11.04
CA LEU A 169 -12.06 21.87 10.80
C LEU A 169 -13.20 21.69 11.80
N ALA A 170 -13.59 20.45 12.10
CA ALA A 170 -14.65 20.15 13.06
C ALA A 170 -14.27 20.56 14.49
N ILE A 171 -13.05 20.23 14.92
CA ILE A 171 -12.50 20.67 16.22
C ILE A 171 -12.42 22.20 16.28
N TYR A 172 -11.86 22.82 15.24
CA TYR A 172 -11.71 24.27 15.18
C TYR A 172 -13.05 24.99 15.30
N LYS A 173 -14.07 24.53 14.56
CA LYS A 173 -15.44 25.07 14.62
C LYS A 173 -16.05 25.00 16.02
N ARG A 174 -15.75 23.93 16.76
CA ARG A 174 -16.41 23.63 18.02
C ARG A 174 -15.76 24.26 19.24
N TYR A 175 -14.43 24.18 19.32
CA TYR A 175 -13.71 24.50 20.56
C TYR A 175 -12.97 25.84 20.51
N PHE A 176 -12.81 26.44 19.33
CA PHE A 176 -12.03 27.66 19.17
C PHE A 176 -12.89 28.84 18.72
N LYS A 177 -12.47 30.05 19.11
CA LYS A 177 -13.06 31.30 18.62
C LYS A 177 -12.74 31.47 17.13
N GLN A 178 -13.78 31.56 16.31
CA GLN A 178 -13.65 31.61 14.86
C GLN A 178 -12.95 32.90 14.39
N LYS A 179 -11.67 32.78 14.04
CA LYS A 179 -10.93 33.76 13.25
C LYS A 179 -11.05 33.45 11.77
N LYS A 180 -11.40 34.46 10.96
CA LYS A 180 -11.57 34.34 9.50
C LYS A 180 -10.32 33.79 8.82
N VAL A 181 -9.12 34.24 9.23
CA VAL A 181 -7.85 33.82 8.63
C VAL A 181 -7.63 32.31 8.74
N VAL A 182 -7.77 31.73 9.94
CA VAL A 182 -7.58 30.29 10.15
C VAL A 182 -8.65 29.48 9.42
N PHE A 183 -9.90 29.96 9.41
CA PHE A 183 -10.98 29.32 8.67
C PHE A 183 -10.68 29.28 7.17
N THR A 184 -10.25 30.39 6.58
CA THR A 184 -9.85 30.47 5.16
C THR A 184 -8.67 29.54 4.87
N LEU A 185 -7.64 29.53 5.72
CA LEU A 185 -6.46 28.66 5.54
C LEU A 185 -6.84 27.17 5.53
N LEU A 186 -7.70 26.73 6.44
CA LEU A 186 -8.15 25.33 6.49
C LEU A 186 -8.94 24.94 5.24
N HIS A 187 -9.83 25.81 4.73
CA HIS A 187 -10.57 25.55 3.49
C HIS A 187 -9.65 25.55 2.26
N PHE A 188 -8.67 26.46 2.22
CA PHE A 188 -7.66 26.47 1.16
C PHE A 188 -6.83 25.18 1.16
N THR A 189 -6.41 24.71 2.35
CA THR A 189 -5.67 23.45 2.50
C THR A 189 -6.53 22.25 2.10
N LEU A 190 -7.83 22.25 2.43
CA LEU A 190 -8.78 21.24 1.95
C LEU A 190 -8.87 21.23 0.41
N GLY A 191 -8.88 22.41 -0.22
CA GLY A 191 -8.86 22.54 -1.68
C GLY A 191 -7.60 21.94 -2.31
N ILE A 192 -6.42 22.30 -1.79
CA ILE A 192 -5.13 21.75 -2.27
C ILE A 192 -5.08 20.24 -2.11
N THR A 193 -5.51 19.71 -0.96
CA THR A 193 -5.43 18.27 -0.68
C THR A 193 -6.44 17.45 -1.50
N THR A 194 -7.57 18.06 -1.86
CA THR A 194 -8.51 17.46 -2.84
C THR A 194 -7.89 17.39 -4.24
N LEU A 195 -7.18 18.44 -4.68
CA LEU A 195 -6.44 18.41 -5.94
C LEU A 195 -5.31 17.37 -5.89
N PHE A 196 -4.60 17.27 -4.77
CA PHE A 196 -3.57 16.26 -4.54
C PHE A 196 -4.13 14.84 -4.60
N PHE A 197 -5.31 14.59 -4.01
CA PHE A 197 -6.01 13.31 -4.15
C PHE A 197 -6.32 12.96 -5.60
N SER A 198 -6.92 13.88 -6.36
CA SER A 198 -7.19 13.68 -7.79
C SER A 198 -5.92 13.40 -8.59
N PHE A 199 -4.83 14.10 -8.29
CA PHE A 199 -3.54 13.88 -8.92
C PHE A 199 -2.95 12.50 -8.56
N ASN A 200 -3.02 12.08 -7.29
CA ASN A 200 -2.58 10.74 -6.89
C ASN A 200 -3.40 9.64 -7.55
N CYS A 201 -4.72 9.81 -7.68
CA CYS A 201 -5.59 8.90 -8.42
C CYS A 201 -5.16 8.80 -9.88
N TYR A 202 -4.95 9.94 -10.54
CA TYR A 202 -4.49 9.97 -11.93
C TYR A 202 -3.14 9.24 -12.07
N MET A 203 -2.14 9.59 -11.26
CA MET A 203 -0.82 8.97 -11.34
C MET A 203 -0.86 7.47 -11.06
N ASN A 204 -1.64 7.02 -10.08
CA ASN A 204 -1.78 5.61 -9.76
C ASN A 204 -2.43 4.81 -10.90
N LEU A 205 -3.40 5.38 -11.62
CA LEU A 205 -3.99 4.73 -12.81
C LEU A 205 -3.03 4.65 -14.00
N GLN A 206 -1.97 5.46 -13.99
CA GLN A 206 -0.96 5.55 -15.03
C GLN A 206 0.31 4.77 -14.68
N THR A 207 0.39 4.13 -13.50
CA THR A 207 1.49 3.26 -13.09
C THR A 207 0.97 1.86 -12.77
N TYR A 208 1.78 0.82 -13.00
CA TYR A 208 1.35 -0.57 -12.80
C TYR A 208 1.91 -1.20 -11.53
N ASN A 209 3.22 -1.06 -11.31
CA ASN A 209 4.04 -1.84 -10.38
C ASN A 209 3.31 -2.35 -9.13
N ARG A 210 2.77 -3.57 -9.16
CA ARG A 210 1.90 -4.11 -8.09
C ARG A 210 2.71 -4.61 -6.91
N ALA A 211 2.37 -4.16 -5.71
CA ALA A 211 3.03 -4.60 -4.48
C ALA A 211 2.61 -5.98 -4.00
N TYR A 212 1.43 -6.49 -4.40
CA TYR A 212 0.84 -7.71 -3.84
C TYR A 212 0.37 -8.66 -4.93
N THR A 213 0.50 -9.96 -4.66
CA THR A 213 -0.02 -11.02 -5.52
C THR A 213 -1.42 -11.41 -5.08
N PHE A 214 -2.27 -11.73 -6.06
CA PHE A 214 -3.63 -12.18 -5.83
C PHE A 214 -3.81 -13.61 -6.34
N ARG A 215 -4.34 -14.50 -5.50
CA ARG A 215 -4.76 -15.85 -5.88
C ARG A 215 -6.24 -16.02 -5.55
N ASN A 216 -7.04 -16.47 -6.51
CA ASN A 216 -8.50 -16.63 -6.35
C ASN A 216 -9.18 -15.36 -5.81
N ASN A 217 -8.77 -14.19 -6.30
CA ASN A 217 -9.23 -12.86 -5.85
C ASN A 217 -8.97 -12.55 -4.36
N LYS A 218 -8.04 -13.26 -3.71
CA LYS A 218 -7.55 -12.96 -2.36
C LYS A 218 -6.12 -12.46 -2.43
N LYS A 219 -5.82 -11.39 -1.69
CA LYS A 219 -4.46 -10.92 -1.47
C LYS A 219 -3.70 -11.99 -0.68
N VAL A 220 -2.57 -12.43 -1.22
CA VAL A 220 -1.60 -13.31 -0.55
C VAL A 220 -0.46 -12.43 -0.04
N MET A 221 -0.16 -12.54 1.24
CA MET A 221 0.90 -11.74 1.89
C MET A 221 2.07 -12.61 2.35
N ASP A 222 1.81 -13.88 2.66
CA ASP A 222 2.75 -14.88 3.14
C ASP A 222 2.19 -16.22 2.62
N TYR A 223 2.88 -16.82 1.66
CA TYR A 223 2.40 -18.01 0.94
C TYR A 223 2.63 -19.31 1.72
N ASP A 224 3.71 -19.39 2.48
CA ASP A 224 4.21 -20.60 3.14
C ASP A 224 4.17 -20.53 4.67
N PHE A 225 3.66 -19.43 5.22
CA PHE A 225 3.35 -19.22 6.63
C PHE A 225 4.59 -19.22 7.54
N ASP A 226 5.72 -18.76 7.03
CA ASP A 226 6.96 -18.65 7.81
C ASP A 226 7.05 -17.34 8.63
N GLY A 227 6.08 -16.44 8.43
CA GLY A 227 5.95 -15.18 9.14
C GLY A 227 6.70 -14.01 8.51
N ILE A 228 7.27 -14.20 7.32
CA ILE A 228 7.88 -13.17 6.49
C ILE A 228 6.88 -12.81 5.38
N GLU A 229 6.72 -11.52 5.10
CA GLU A 229 5.88 -11.11 3.98
C GLU A 229 6.60 -11.47 2.67
N ASP A 230 5.92 -12.11 1.71
CA ASP A 230 6.48 -12.61 0.44
C ASP A 230 7.33 -11.56 -0.30
N ARG A 231 6.99 -10.27 -0.19
CA ARG A 231 7.75 -9.17 -0.82
C ARG A 231 9.14 -8.93 -0.21
N TYR A 232 9.38 -9.47 0.98
CA TYR A 232 10.59 -9.32 1.78
C TYR A 232 11.32 -10.66 1.98
N ASP A 233 10.77 -11.75 1.45
CA ASP A 233 11.32 -13.09 1.53
C ASP A 233 12.15 -13.41 0.26
N SER A 234 13.32 -14.01 0.45
CA SER A 234 14.26 -14.41 -0.61
C SER A 234 14.00 -15.83 -1.13
N ASP A 235 13.25 -16.67 -0.41
CA ASP A 235 12.93 -18.07 -0.74
C ASP A 235 11.46 -18.42 -0.42
N ILE A 236 10.55 -17.82 -1.18
CA ILE A 236 9.10 -17.96 -0.97
C ILE A 236 8.67 -19.41 -1.18
N GLY A 237 8.22 -20.10 -0.14
CA GLY A 237 7.94 -21.54 -0.18
C GLY A 237 8.99 -22.41 0.50
N ASN A 238 10.04 -21.81 1.08
CA ASN A 238 11.07 -22.44 1.90
C ASN A 238 11.64 -23.72 1.26
N ARG A 239 12.07 -23.62 0.00
CA ARG A 239 12.57 -24.77 -0.80
C ARG A 239 14.08 -24.87 -0.85
N GLY A 240 14.79 -23.92 -0.25
CA GLY A 240 16.23 -23.73 -0.41
C GLY A 240 16.62 -23.17 -1.79
N ILE A 241 15.67 -22.64 -2.57
CA ILE A 241 15.91 -22.12 -3.93
C ILE A 241 15.46 -20.66 -3.97
N LYS A 242 16.44 -19.75 -4.08
CA LYS A 242 16.20 -18.30 -4.14
C LYS A 242 15.20 -17.95 -5.25
N ASN A 243 14.34 -16.97 -4.98
CA ASN A 243 13.27 -16.51 -5.87
C ASN A 243 13.77 -16.20 -7.30
N ILE A 244 14.98 -15.66 -7.42
CA ILE A 244 15.58 -15.23 -8.69
C ILE A 244 15.81 -16.39 -9.69
N TYR A 245 15.87 -17.64 -9.22
CA TYR A 245 16.06 -18.82 -10.09
C TYR A 245 14.75 -19.50 -10.50
N ARG A 246 13.61 -19.05 -9.95
CA ARG A 246 12.34 -19.80 -10.02
C ARG A 246 11.34 -19.25 -11.04
N VAL A 247 11.73 -18.22 -11.78
CA VAL A 247 10.84 -17.53 -12.72
C VAL A 247 10.49 -18.42 -13.91
N ASP A 248 9.21 -18.53 -14.25
CA ASP A 248 8.79 -19.06 -15.54
C ASP A 248 9.00 -17.99 -16.60
N ARG A 249 9.94 -18.24 -17.51
CA ARG A 249 10.30 -17.30 -18.59
C ARG A 249 9.13 -17.02 -19.54
N LYS A 250 8.30 -18.00 -19.83
CA LYS A 250 7.13 -17.81 -20.73
C LYS A 250 6.07 -16.95 -20.06
N GLU A 251 5.89 -17.06 -18.75
CA GLU A 251 4.98 -16.18 -18.01
C GLU A 251 5.55 -14.76 -17.90
N MET A 252 6.86 -14.63 -17.65
CA MET A 252 7.57 -13.34 -17.65
C MET A 252 7.43 -12.60 -18.98
N ILE A 253 7.68 -13.27 -20.11
CA ILE A 253 7.51 -12.69 -21.45
C ILE A 253 6.07 -12.22 -21.66
N ARG A 254 5.09 -13.12 -21.44
CA ARG A 254 3.66 -12.80 -21.59
C ARG A 254 3.24 -11.60 -20.74
N PHE A 255 3.76 -11.52 -19.51
CA PHE A 255 3.53 -10.39 -18.62
C PHE A 255 4.12 -9.10 -19.19
N VAL A 256 5.41 -9.11 -19.55
CA VAL A 256 6.13 -7.94 -20.05
C VAL A 256 5.49 -7.38 -21.32
N GLU A 257 5.10 -8.25 -22.26
CA GLU A 257 4.35 -7.88 -23.46
C GLU A 257 3.00 -7.25 -23.10
N SER A 258 2.28 -7.81 -22.12
CA SER A 258 0.97 -7.30 -21.71
C SER A 258 1.00 -5.90 -21.11
N ILE A 259 2.12 -5.50 -20.48
CA ILE A 259 2.28 -4.16 -19.89
C ILE A 259 2.99 -3.17 -20.81
N SER A 260 3.70 -3.63 -21.84
CA SER A 260 4.44 -2.79 -22.80
C SER A 260 3.54 -2.32 -23.94
N ASN A 261 2.45 -1.63 -23.59
CA ASN A 261 1.35 -1.27 -24.49
C ASN A 261 1.04 0.24 -24.52
N ASP A 262 2.06 1.08 -24.27
CA ASP A 262 1.98 2.55 -24.22
C ASP A 262 1.06 3.13 -23.14
N ARG A 263 0.51 2.31 -22.24
CA ARG A 263 -0.38 2.77 -21.18
C ARG A 263 0.38 3.33 -19.99
N TYR A 264 1.41 2.62 -19.51
CA TYR A 264 2.04 2.93 -18.23
C TYR A 264 3.20 3.90 -18.38
N LEU A 265 3.32 4.84 -17.43
CA LEU A 265 4.39 5.81 -17.42
C LEU A 265 5.75 5.14 -17.19
N VAL A 266 6.74 5.60 -17.95
CA VAL A 266 8.14 5.36 -17.65
C VAL A 266 8.77 6.56 -16.96
N THR A 267 9.94 6.34 -16.38
CA THR A 267 10.77 7.39 -15.81
C THR A 267 12.20 7.24 -16.33
N ASN A 268 12.70 8.33 -16.89
CA ASN A 268 14.10 8.54 -17.22
C ASN A 268 14.57 9.83 -16.53
N ASN A 269 15.88 9.96 -16.30
CA ASN A 269 16.43 11.04 -15.47
C ASN A 269 16.46 12.42 -16.16
N THR A 270 15.88 12.55 -17.36
CA THR A 270 16.08 13.71 -18.25
C THR A 270 15.22 14.93 -17.91
N SER A 271 14.00 14.76 -17.37
CA SER A 271 13.08 15.88 -17.09
C SER A 271 12.47 15.84 -15.68
N TRP A 272 12.03 16.98 -15.15
CA TRP A 272 11.39 17.06 -13.84
C TRP A 272 10.07 16.28 -13.76
N ILE A 273 9.30 16.23 -14.86
CA ILE A 273 8.07 15.44 -14.98
C ILE A 273 8.40 13.95 -14.90
N ASN A 274 9.47 13.53 -15.57
CA ASN A 274 9.91 12.14 -15.53
C ASN A 274 10.44 11.75 -14.14
N LYS A 275 11.13 12.66 -13.44
CA LYS A 275 11.51 12.48 -12.03
C LYS A 275 10.30 12.34 -11.10
N LEU A 276 9.20 13.04 -11.35
CA LEU A 276 7.95 12.81 -10.61
C LEU A 276 7.41 11.39 -10.86
N GLY A 277 7.48 10.91 -12.10
CA GLY A 277 7.15 9.52 -12.44
C GLY A 277 7.87 8.50 -11.55
N LEU A 278 9.13 8.73 -11.19
CA LEU A 278 9.90 7.84 -10.31
C LEU A 278 9.24 7.67 -8.93
N TYR A 279 8.79 8.77 -8.32
CA TYR A 279 8.15 8.77 -6.99
C TYR A 279 6.79 8.07 -6.97
N TYR A 280 6.04 8.16 -8.08
CA TYR A 280 4.75 7.48 -8.25
C TYR A 280 4.88 6.03 -8.75
N GLY A 281 6.11 5.54 -8.88
CA GLY A 281 6.34 4.16 -9.30
C GLY A 281 6.19 3.94 -10.81
N GLY A 282 6.58 4.90 -11.64
CA GLY A 282 6.76 4.70 -13.09
C GLY A 282 7.90 3.73 -13.40
N PHE A 283 7.86 3.09 -14.57
CA PHE A 283 8.84 2.08 -14.95
C PHE A 283 10.21 2.67 -15.27
N THR A 284 11.24 2.13 -14.63
CA THR A 284 12.61 2.11 -15.16
C THR A 284 12.84 0.71 -15.74
N SER A 285 13.91 0.54 -16.51
CA SER A 285 14.37 -0.78 -16.96
C SER A 285 14.45 -1.82 -15.83
N TYR A 286 14.94 -1.44 -14.64
CA TYR A 286 14.95 -2.33 -13.47
C TYR A 286 13.56 -2.68 -12.97
N ARG A 287 12.66 -1.70 -12.91
CA ARG A 287 11.31 -1.94 -12.42
C ARG A 287 10.55 -2.86 -13.37
N VAL A 288 10.84 -2.86 -14.67
CA VAL A 288 10.27 -3.84 -15.61
C VAL A 288 10.69 -5.25 -15.23
N ILE A 289 12.00 -5.47 -15.02
CA ILE A 289 12.53 -6.78 -14.61
C ILE A 289 11.96 -7.21 -13.27
N SER A 290 12.14 -6.38 -12.24
CA SER A 290 11.66 -6.69 -10.89
C SER A 290 10.15 -6.97 -10.85
N GLN A 291 9.35 -6.18 -11.58
CA GLN A 291 7.91 -6.42 -11.63
C GLN A 291 7.55 -7.73 -12.35
N ALA A 292 8.31 -8.14 -13.37
CA ALA A 292 8.07 -9.40 -14.06
C ALA A 292 8.27 -10.62 -13.15
N TYR A 293 9.28 -10.57 -12.28
CA TYR A 293 9.46 -11.53 -11.20
C TYR A 293 8.37 -11.41 -10.13
N ARG A 294 7.99 -10.19 -9.74
CA ARG A 294 6.97 -9.94 -8.70
C ARG A 294 5.59 -10.46 -9.10
N GLU A 295 5.20 -10.38 -10.37
CA GLU A 295 3.89 -10.87 -10.83
C GLU A 295 3.73 -12.39 -10.60
N GLN A 296 4.85 -13.13 -10.58
CA GLN A 296 4.90 -14.56 -10.26
C GLN A 296 5.07 -14.84 -8.74
N ASN A 297 4.96 -13.81 -7.90
CA ASN A 297 5.26 -13.85 -6.47
C ASN A 297 6.70 -14.27 -6.16
N LEU A 298 7.68 -13.76 -6.91
CA LEU A 298 9.10 -14.09 -6.74
C LEU A 298 9.93 -12.82 -6.59
N ALA A 299 9.73 -12.04 -5.51
CA ALA A 299 10.45 -10.77 -5.35
C ALA A 299 11.98 -10.99 -5.36
N ILE A 300 12.71 -10.19 -6.15
CA ILE A 300 14.17 -10.31 -6.30
C ILE A 300 14.96 -9.37 -5.39
N GLU A 301 14.35 -8.29 -4.91
CA GLU A 301 15.02 -7.35 -3.99
C GLU A 301 15.56 -8.02 -2.71
N PRO A 302 14.84 -8.96 -2.06
CA PRO A 302 15.37 -9.66 -0.89
C PRO A 302 16.61 -10.49 -1.22
N VAL A 303 16.61 -11.18 -2.37
CA VAL A 303 17.76 -11.97 -2.85
C VAL A 303 18.98 -11.08 -3.10
N LEU A 304 18.79 -9.96 -3.79
CA LEU A 304 19.86 -8.99 -4.08
C LEU A 304 20.38 -8.32 -2.81
N ARG A 305 19.51 -8.10 -1.81
CA ARG A 305 19.89 -7.56 -0.51
C ARG A 305 20.77 -8.54 0.26
N GLU A 306 20.39 -9.81 0.35
CA GLU A 306 21.21 -10.85 0.99
C GLU A 306 22.57 -10.96 0.32
N TYR A 307 22.59 -11.02 -1.01
CA TYR A 307 23.83 -11.03 -1.78
C TYR A 307 24.74 -9.84 -1.44
N ALA A 308 24.21 -8.62 -1.37
CA ALA A 308 25.00 -7.45 -0.99
C ALA A 308 25.51 -7.52 0.46
N GLN A 309 24.71 -8.07 1.38
CA GLN A 309 25.12 -8.26 2.77
C GLN A 309 26.27 -9.27 2.88
N GLU A 310 26.20 -10.37 2.13
CA GLU A 310 27.24 -11.40 2.08
C GLU A 310 28.52 -10.89 1.41
N LYS A 311 28.40 -10.34 0.19
CA LYS A 311 29.54 -9.91 -0.65
C LYS A 311 30.32 -8.76 -0.03
N TYR A 312 29.62 -7.73 0.45
CA TYR A 312 30.25 -6.53 1.00
C TYR A 312 30.29 -6.50 2.53
N LYS A 313 29.83 -7.57 3.20
CA LYS A 313 29.80 -7.68 4.68
C LYS A 313 29.07 -6.51 5.34
N LEU A 314 27.96 -6.08 4.74
CA LEU A 314 27.20 -4.90 5.17
C LEU A 314 26.21 -5.27 6.28
N ASN A 315 26.51 -4.87 7.52
CA ASN A 315 25.60 -5.03 8.66
C ASN A 315 24.87 -3.71 8.96
N SER A 316 23.89 -3.34 8.13
CA SER A 316 23.06 -2.16 8.38
C SER A 316 21.60 -2.36 8.01
N TYR A 317 20.73 -1.82 8.87
CA TYR A 317 19.28 -1.80 8.66
C TYR A 317 18.85 -0.76 7.61
N THR A 318 19.69 0.23 7.31
CA THR A 318 19.39 1.36 6.42
C THR A 318 20.40 1.45 5.28
N LEU A 319 20.47 0.41 4.46
CA LEU A 319 21.30 0.40 3.25
C LEU A 319 20.50 0.97 2.08
N LYS A 320 21.04 1.98 1.41
CA LYS A 320 20.55 2.39 0.09
C LYS A 320 21.14 1.44 -0.93
N ILE A 321 20.32 0.48 -1.38
CA ILE A 321 20.77 -0.63 -2.22
C ILE A 321 20.63 -0.25 -3.71
N PRO A 322 21.73 -0.21 -4.49
CA PRO A 322 21.67 0.05 -5.93
C PRO A 322 21.27 -1.24 -6.68
N TYR A 323 19.99 -1.62 -6.59
CA TYR A 323 19.51 -2.91 -7.10
C TYR A 323 19.84 -3.19 -8.57
N SER A 324 19.90 -2.18 -9.43
CA SER A 324 20.29 -2.35 -10.83
C SER A 324 21.72 -2.85 -11.00
N ILE A 325 22.65 -2.31 -10.19
CA ILE A 325 24.06 -2.71 -10.20
C ILE A 325 24.20 -4.11 -9.61
N LEU A 326 23.53 -4.35 -8.49
CA LEU A 326 23.57 -5.67 -7.84
C LEU A 326 22.99 -6.77 -8.71
N LEU A 327 21.92 -6.49 -9.47
CA LEU A 327 21.34 -7.47 -10.38
C LEU A 327 22.37 -7.90 -11.44
N TYR A 328 23.09 -6.95 -12.03
CA TYR A 328 24.13 -7.26 -13.00
C TYR A 328 25.29 -8.02 -12.38
N GLU A 329 25.82 -7.58 -11.23
CA GLU A 329 26.89 -8.31 -10.55
C GLU A 329 26.47 -9.73 -10.18
N TYR A 330 25.25 -9.89 -9.67
CA TYR A 330 24.69 -11.20 -9.32
C TYR A 330 24.62 -12.12 -10.55
N ILE A 331 24.13 -11.59 -11.67
CA ILE A 331 24.01 -12.32 -12.94
C ILE A 331 25.37 -12.64 -13.56
N LEU A 332 26.38 -11.77 -13.41
CA LEU A 332 27.73 -12.08 -13.87
C LEU A 332 28.35 -13.25 -13.11
N GLU A 333 28.08 -13.36 -11.81
CA GLU A 333 28.63 -14.41 -10.96
C GLU A 333 27.85 -15.73 -11.04
N ASN A 334 26.53 -15.66 -11.28
CA ASN A 334 25.63 -16.81 -11.13
C ASN A 334 24.80 -17.13 -12.39
N GLY A 335 24.82 -16.26 -13.39
CA GLY A 335 24.09 -16.43 -14.64
C GLY A 335 24.94 -17.07 -15.72
N ARG A 336 24.27 -17.43 -16.81
CA ARG A 336 24.88 -17.96 -18.03
C ARG A 336 24.68 -16.96 -19.15
N GLU A 337 25.78 -16.54 -19.78
CA GLU A 337 25.72 -15.73 -20.99
C GLU A 337 25.11 -16.55 -22.15
N THR A 338 24.24 -15.92 -22.92
CA THR A 338 23.50 -16.54 -24.02
C THR A 338 23.54 -15.67 -25.27
N GLU A 339 22.97 -16.19 -26.37
CA GLU A 339 22.76 -15.40 -27.58
C GLU A 339 21.93 -14.15 -27.29
N LEU A 340 22.23 -13.06 -27.99
CA LEU A 340 21.67 -11.73 -27.76
C LEU A 340 20.13 -11.69 -27.85
N ASN A 341 19.55 -12.55 -28.67
CA ASN A 341 18.12 -12.63 -28.97
C ASN A 341 17.39 -13.72 -28.15
N THR A 342 18.01 -14.24 -27.08
CA THR A 342 17.43 -15.33 -26.29
C THR A 342 16.17 -14.86 -25.53
N PRO A 343 14.96 -15.38 -25.85
CA PRO A 343 13.72 -14.92 -25.20
C PRO A 343 13.70 -15.21 -23.69
N GLY A 344 13.28 -14.20 -22.92
CA GLY A 344 13.30 -14.22 -21.46
C GLY A 344 14.68 -13.96 -20.85
N GLY A 345 15.70 -13.72 -21.68
CA GLY A 345 17.01 -13.25 -21.26
C GLY A 345 16.98 -11.80 -20.79
N VAL A 346 17.81 -11.49 -19.80
CA VAL A 346 18.07 -10.11 -19.38
C VAL A 346 19.18 -9.55 -20.24
N LEU A 347 18.84 -8.56 -21.06
CA LEU A 347 19.79 -7.81 -21.87
C LEU A 347 20.45 -6.73 -21.01
N PHE A 348 21.77 -6.61 -21.07
CA PHE A 348 22.56 -5.53 -20.50
C PHE A 348 23.30 -4.78 -21.60
N ILE A 349 23.29 -3.46 -21.49
CA ILE A 349 24.05 -2.53 -22.32
C ILE A 349 25.13 -1.92 -21.42
N VAL A 350 26.38 -2.17 -21.78
CA VAL A 350 27.54 -1.91 -20.93
C VAL A 350 28.52 -1.00 -21.65
N ASN A 351 29.08 -0.03 -20.94
CA ASN A 351 30.17 0.82 -21.40
C ASN A 351 31.28 0.80 -20.35
N ASP A 352 32.49 0.37 -20.71
CA ASP A 352 33.63 0.27 -19.78
C ASP A 352 33.33 -0.48 -18.46
N ASN A 353 32.58 -1.59 -18.54
CA ASN A 353 32.04 -2.36 -17.41
C ASN A 353 30.98 -1.66 -16.54
N GLU A 354 30.53 -0.46 -16.91
CA GLU A 354 29.40 0.21 -16.28
C GLU A 354 28.10 -0.08 -17.02
N ILE A 355 27.03 -0.34 -16.27
CA ILE A 355 25.71 -0.60 -16.85
C ILE A 355 25.08 0.72 -17.27
N VAL A 356 24.86 0.85 -18.57
CA VAL A 356 24.18 2.02 -19.14
C VAL A 356 22.67 1.79 -19.17
N ASN A 357 22.22 0.62 -19.63
CA ASN A 357 20.80 0.26 -19.66
C ASN A 357 20.64 -1.27 -19.73
N TYR A 358 19.41 -1.75 -19.61
CA TYR A 358 19.09 -3.18 -19.59
C TYR A 358 17.60 -3.42 -19.84
N GLY A 359 17.20 -4.64 -20.15
CA GLY A 359 15.82 -4.96 -20.49
C GLY A 359 15.55 -6.46 -20.51
N ILE A 360 14.32 -6.83 -20.86
CA ILE A 360 13.93 -8.23 -21.06
C ILE A 360 13.68 -8.46 -22.55
N ILE A 361 14.37 -9.43 -23.13
CA ILE A 361 14.08 -9.91 -24.49
C ILE A 361 12.74 -10.65 -24.47
N THR A 362 11.76 -10.19 -25.25
CA THR A 362 10.42 -10.82 -25.28
C THR A 362 10.32 -11.89 -26.35
N ASN A 363 10.97 -11.68 -27.49
CA ASN A 363 11.04 -12.62 -28.61
C ASN A 363 12.37 -12.40 -29.36
N GLU A 364 12.51 -12.97 -30.57
CA GLU A 364 13.78 -12.92 -31.33
C GLU A 364 14.21 -11.50 -31.76
N ASP A 365 13.28 -10.53 -31.82
CA ASP A 365 13.53 -9.20 -32.38
C ASP A 365 13.11 -8.03 -31.49
N MET A 366 12.49 -8.28 -30.34
CA MET A 366 11.92 -7.26 -29.46
C MET A 366 12.45 -7.35 -28.03
N VAL A 367 12.60 -6.18 -27.42
CA VAL A 367 13.05 -6.00 -26.06
C VAL A 367 12.18 -4.97 -25.33
N SER A 368 11.81 -5.28 -24.10
CA SER A 368 11.23 -4.30 -23.17
C SER A 368 12.35 -3.63 -22.40
N ILE A 369 12.63 -2.39 -22.78
CA ILE A 369 13.68 -1.52 -22.23
C ILE A 369 13.13 -0.10 -22.18
N VAL A 370 13.54 0.68 -21.19
CA VAL A 370 13.15 2.09 -21.08
C VAL A 370 14.24 2.95 -21.70
N LEU A 371 13.91 3.68 -22.76
CA LEU A 371 14.81 4.64 -23.41
C LEU A 371 14.59 6.07 -22.88
N ASP A 372 15.58 6.94 -23.08
CA ASP A 372 15.50 8.34 -22.64
C ASP A 372 14.41 9.17 -23.36
N SER A 373 14.02 8.73 -24.55
CA SER A 373 12.91 9.31 -25.33
C SER A 373 11.53 8.88 -24.82
N ASP A 374 11.46 7.80 -24.05
CA ASP A 374 10.19 7.18 -23.72
C ASP A 374 9.42 8.01 -22.70
N LYS A 375 8.11 8.11 -22.93
CA LYS A 375 7.14 8.65 -21.95
C LYS A 375 6.25 7.55 -21.40
N LYS A 376 6.10 6.47 -22.15
CA LYS A 376 5.29 5.30 -21.85
C LYS A 376 6.08 4.03 -22.10
N LEU A 377 5.71 2.95 -21.42
CA LEU A 377 6.36 1.67 -21.56
C LEU A 377 5.93 1.02 -22.87
N ALA A 378 6.91 0.74 -23.73
CA ALA A 378 6.75 0.13 -25.03
C ALA A 378 7.79 -0.96 -25.24
N LEU A 379 7.55 -1.81 -26.24
CA LEU A 379 8.59 -2.69 -26.77
C LEU A 379 9.37 -1.95 -27.86
N HIS A 380 10.65 -2.23 -27.94
CA HIS A 380 11.55 -1.71 -28.96
C HIS A 380 12.14 -2.86 -29.75
N THR A 381 12.42 -2.66 -31.04
CA THR A 381 13.17 -3.64 -31.82
C THR A 381 14.62 -3.66 -31.34
N LEU A 382 15.24 -4.85 -31.33
CA LEU A 382 16.64 -5.01 -30.94
C LEU A 382 17.56 -4.14 -31.81
N GLU A 383 17.29 -4.07 -33.11
CA GLU A 383 17.99 -3.19 -34.06
C GLU A 383 17.90 -1.71 -33.65
N SER A 384 16.70 -1.23 -33.26
CA SER A 384 16.53 0.17 -32.82
C SER A 384 17.33 0.47 -31.56
N VAL A 385 17.47 -0.51 -30.65
CA VAL A 385 18.24 -0.35 -29.43
C VAL A 385 19.75 -0.39 -29.74
N GLN A 386 20.19 -1.27 -30.64
CA GLN A 386 21.57 -1.32 -31.11
C GLN A 386 22.00 -0.01 -31.77
N ASN A 387 21.18 0.53 -32.68
CA ASN A 387 21.43 1.84 -33.32
C ASN A 387 21.41 3.01 -32.33
N ARG A 388 20.75 2.86 -31.18
CA ARG A 388 20.74 3.89 -30.13
C ARG A 388 22.02 3.90 -29.30
N TYR A 389 22.69 2.75 -29.18
CA TYR A 389 23.88 2.53 -28.35
C TYR A 389 25.02 1.92 -29.17
N GLU A 390 25.27 2.44 -30.38
CA GLU A 390 26.18 1.86 -31.40
C GLU A 390 27.59 1.56 -30.89
N ASP A 391 28.10 2.34 -29.94
CA ASP A 391 29.45 2.21 -29.37
C ASP A 391 29.51 1.38 -28.07
N MET A 392 28.43 0.69 -27.71
CA MET A 392 28.33 -0.03 -26.43
C MET A 392 28.28 -1.54 -26.60
N GLU A 393 28.67 -2.26 -25.55
CA GLU A 393 28.64 -3.71 -25.54
C GLU A 393 27.26 -4.23 -25.09
N PHE A 394 26.75 -5.22 -25.79
CA PHE A 394 25.48 -5.86 -25.50
C PHE A 394 25.72 -7.29 -25.02
N ARG A 395 25.24 -7.62 -23.81
CA ARG A 395 25.35 -8.96 -23.23
C ARG A 395 24.00 -9.43 -22.74
N THR A 396 23.64 -10.68 -23.06
CA THR A 396 22.38 -11.28 -22.59
C THR A 396 22.67 -12.45 -21.69
N TYR A 397 21.95 -12.54 -20.58
CA TYR A 397 22.13 -13.61 -19.61
C TYR A 397 20.81 -14.28 -19.26
N LEU A 398 20.90 -15.57 -18.97
CA LEU A 398 19.87 -16.35 -18.29
C LEU A 398 20.32 -16.66 -16.86
N LEU A 399 19.36 -16.60 -15.94
CA LEU A 399 19.49 -17.16 -14.60
C LEU A 399 18.94 -18.59 -14.67
N GLU A 400 19.76 -19.57 -14.30
CA GLU A 400 19.45 -21.01 -14.29
C GLU A 400 19.65 -21.62 -12.91
#